data_AF-A0A8S3ZYA3-F1
#
_entry.id   AF-A0A8S3ZYA3-F1
#
_cell.length_a   1.000
_cell.length_b   1.000
_cell.length_c   1.000
_cell.angle_alpha   90.00
_cell.angle_beta   90.00
_cell.angle_gamma   90.00
#
_symmetry.space_group_name_H-M   'P 1'
#
loop_
_entity.id
_entity.type
_entity.pdbx_description
1 polymer ?
#
loop_
_entity_poly.entity_id
_entity_poly.type
_entity_poly.pdbx_seq_one_letter_code
_entity_poly.pdbx_strand_id
1 'polypeptide(L)'
;NELQVENLTASSSNDTVTLRYRADKHGTDVTYVVKSSPYKGHVVRDSVTVNGAQWTGLDPGTMYNFTVISTLPATNLYMAKNVSSEVITIWTKSVHGMACSTDTCATDLSCLQALDGRRLCLCSNTSFYFTSSKACLP
;
A
#
# COMPACT_ATOMS: atom_id res chain seq x y z
N ASN A 1 20.33 -12.09 1.51
CA ASN A 1 20.27 -12.80 0.21
C ASN A 1 20.30 -11.72 -0.87
N GLU A 2 21.14 -11.82 -1.90
CA GLU A 2 21.48 -10.69 -2.79
C GLU A 2 20.31 -10.09 -3.59
N LEU A 3 19.21 -10.84 -3.80
CA LEU A 3 18.01 -10.34 -4.48
C LEU A 3 16.94 -9.84 -3.49
N GLN A 4 17.21 -9.86 -2.20
CA GLN A 4 16.22 -9.57 -1.17
C GLN A 4 15.99 -8.06 -1.04
N VAL A 5 14.72 -7.68 -0.98
CA VAL A 5 14.30 -6.32 -0.61
C VAL A 5 14.30 -6.21 0.90
N GLU A 6 14.95 -5.18 1.43
CA GLU A 6 15.10 -4.91 2.86
C GLU A 6 14.38 -3.63 3.26
N ASN A 7 14.04 -3.51 4.55
CA ASN A 7 13.45 -2.30 5.14
C ASN A 7 12.19 -1.80 4.43
N LEU A 8 11.32 -2.73 3.99
CA LEU A 8 10.06 -2.39 3.36
C LEU A 8 9.14 -1.66 4.34
N THR A 9 8.77 -0.43 3.99
CA THR A 9 7.83 0.43 4.71
C THR A 9 6.83 1.03 3.73
N ALA A 10 5.66 1.43 4.23
CA ALA A 10 4.61 2.00 3.42
C ALA A 10 3.99 3.22 4.09
N SER A 11 3.57 4.18 3.28
CA SER A 11 2.69 5.27 3.68
C SER A 11 1.58 5.44 2.66
N SER A 12 0.43 5.95 3.09
CA SER A 12 -0.76 6.05 2.24
C SER A 12 -1.42 7.42 2.27
N SER A 13 -2.08 7.74 1.17
CA SER A 13 -3.12 8.76 1.05
C SER A 13 -4.49 8.07 0.92
N ASN A 14 -5.48 8.76 0.36
CA ASN A 14 -6.78 8.17 0.06
C ASN A 14 -6.77 7.19 -1.12
N ASP A 15 -5.95 7.42 -2.13
CA ASP A 15 -5.96 6.61 -3.37
C ASP A 15 -4.55 6.18 -3.80
N THR A 16 -3.52 6.57 -3.04
CA THR A 16 -2.12 6.22 -3.29
C THR A 16 -1.45 5.54 -2.11
N VAL A 17 -0.50 4.68 -2.43
CA VAL A 17 0.46 4.10 -1.49
C VAL A 17 1.87 4.36 -2.01
N THR A 18 2.74 4.85 -1.14
CA THR A 18 4.17 4.98 -1.39
C THR A 18 4.89 3.89 -0.61
N LEU A 19 5.59 3.02 -1.33
CA LEU A 19 6.47 2.00 -0.76
C LEU A 19 7.89 2.56 -0.73
N ARG A 20 8.56 2.39 0.42
CA ARG A 20 9.99 2.69 0.58
C ARG A 20 10.69 1.43 1.02
N TYR A 21 11.80 1.11 0.37
CA TYR A 21 12.59 -0.08 0.66
C TYR A 21 14.02 0.13 0.20
N ARG A 22 14.91 -0.80 0.53
CA ARG A 22 16.26 -0.88 -0.02
C ARG A 22 16.39 -2.18 -0.80
N ALA A 23 16.71 -2.07 -2.08
CA ALA A 23 17.10 -3.20 -2.91
C ALA A 23 18.47 -2.91 -3.51
N ASP A 24 19.41 -3.85 -3.41
CA ASP A 24 20.70 -3.68 -4.05
C ASP A 24 20.61 -4.05 -5.54
N LYS A 25 21.18 -3.21 -6.40
CA LYS A 25 21.28 -3.46 -7.84
C LYS A 25 22.58 -4.22 -8.13
N HIS A 26 22.59 -5.52 -7.82
CA HIS A 26 23.78 -6.37 -8.00
C HIS A 26 24.04 -6.78 -9.47
N GLY A 27 23.21 -6.34 -10.41
CA GLY A 27 23.42 -6.48 -11.86
C GLY A 27 22.49 -5.55 -12.65
N THR A 28 22.84 -5.22 -13.91
CA THR A 28 22.01 -4.37 -14.78
C THR A 28 20.64 -4.95 -15.10
N ASP A 29 20.48 -6.26 -14.91
CA ASP A 29 19.37 -7.03 -15.45
C ASP A 29 18.30 -7.37 -14.39
N VAL A 30 18.50 -6.98 -13.13
CA VAL A 30 17.49 -7.17 -12.07
C VAL A 30 16.34 -6.18 -12.28
N THR A 31 15.12 -6.71 -12.30
CA THR A 31 13.88 -5.94 -12.39
C THR A 31 13.05 -6.11 -11.12
N TYR A 32 12.19 -5.14 -10.83
CA TYR A 32 11.33 -5.15 -9.66
C TYR A 32 9.87 -5.04 -10.08
N VAL A 33 9.04 -5.88 -9.50
CA VAL A 33 7.59 -5.89 -9.72
C VAL A 33 6.90 -5.71 -8.38
N VAL A 34 5.99 -4.75 -8.31
CA VAL A 34 5.11 -4.58 -7.15
C VAL A 34 3.80 -5.30 -7.44
N LYS A 35 3.30 -6.06 -6.46
CA LYS A 35 1.96 -6.66 -6.49
C LYS A 35 1.14 -6.15 -5.33
N SER A 36 -0.18 -6.04 -5.56
CA SER A 36 -1.17 -5.72 -4.54
C SER A 36 -2.22 -6.83 -4.41
N SER A 37 -2.76 -6.99 -3.21
CA SER A 37 -3.93 -7.82 -2.92
C SER A 37 -4.86 -7.07 -1.95
N PRO A 38 -6.14 -6.84 -2.28
CA PRO A 38 -6.78 -7.15 -3.56
C PRO A 38 -6.14 -6.36 -4.71
N TYR A 39 -6.21 -6.91 -5.93
CA TYR A 39 -5.67 -6.21 -7.09
C TYR A 39 -6.62 -5.08 -7.50
N LYS A 40 -6.16 -3.83 -7.32
CA LYS A 40 -6.85 -2.61 -7.73
C LYS A 40 -5.81 -1.53 -8.04
N GLY A 41 -6.14 -0.62 -8.94
CA GLY A 41 -5.24 0.46 -9.35
C GLY A 41 -4.05 -0.06 -10.16
N HIS A 42 -2.97 0.72 -10.17
CA HIS A 42 -1.74 0.35 -10.88
C HIS A 42 -0.51 1.01 -10.25
N VAL A 43 0.65 0.40 -10.48
CA VAL A 43 1.93 1.01 -10.18
C VAL A 43 2.14 2.23 -11.08
N VAL A 44 2.59 3.35 -10.51
CA VAL A 44 2.91 4.56 -11.27
C VAL A 44 4.11 4.24 -12.16
N ARG A 45 3.97 4.52 -13.47
CA ARG A 45 5.03 4.27 -14.46
C ARG A 45 6.34 4.94 -14.03
N ASP A 46 7.45 4.23 -14.23
CA ASP A 46 8.82 4.68 -13.92
C ASP A 46 9.09 5.01 -12.43
N SER A 47 8.12 4.76 -11.53
CA SER A 47 8.30 4.98 -10.07
C SER A 47 9.05 3.85 -9.37
N VAL A 48 9.08 2.65 -9.97
CA VAL A 48 9.72 1.48 -9.38
C VAL A 48 11.23 1.61 -9.52
N THR A 49 11.89 1.82 -8.40
CA THR A 49 13.33 1.96 -8.29
C THR A 49 13.87 1.00 -7.23
N VAL A 50 15.20 1.04 -7.04
CA VAL A 50 15.88 0.35 -5.94
C VAL A 50 15.49 0.87 -4.54
N ASN A 51 14.87 2.06 -4.46
CA ASN A 51 14.55 2.72 -3.20
C ASN A 51 13.05 2.75 -2.87
N GLY A 52 12.19 2.30 -3.78
CA GLY A 52 10.76 2.43 -3.59
C GLY A 52 9.94 2.36 -4.87
N ALA A 53 8.62 2.48 -4.70
CA ALA A 53 7.63 2.53 -5.76
C ALA A 53 6.39 3.31 -5.31
N GLN A 54 5.62 3.84 -6.27
CA GLN A 54 4.29 4.39 -6.00
C GLN A 54 3.20 3.56 -6.66
N TRP A 55 2.08 3.43 -5.97
CA TRP A 55 0.85 2.81 -6.47
C TRP A 55 -0.31 3.79 -6.35
N THR A 56 -1.17 3.85 -7.37
CA THR A 56 -2.31 4.78 -7.44
C THR A 56 -3.58 4.09 -7.93
N GLY A 57 -4.72 4.78 -7.83
CA GLY A 57 -6.04 4.26 -8.23
C GLY A 57 -6.61 3.24 -7.25
N LEU A 58 -6.22 3.34 -5.97
CA LEU A 58 -6.74 2.53 -4.88
C LEU A 58 -8.06 3.09 -4.37
N ASP A 59 -8.89 2.23 -3.79
CA ASP A 59 -10.13 2.64 -3.15
C ASP A 59 -9.80 3.23 -1.76
N PRO A 60 -10.37 4.39 -1.38
CA PRO A 60 -10.24 4.95 -0.03
C PRO A 60 -10.73 4.01 1.07
N GLY A 61 -10.11 4.09 2.25
CA GLY A 61 -10.50 3.31 3.41
C GLY A 61 -10.40 1.79 3.22
N THR A 62 -9.52 1.31 2.34
CA THR A 62 -9.42 -0.11 1.96
C THR A 62 -8.04 -0.67 2.31
N MET A 63 -7.99 -1.92 2.80
CA MET A 63 -6.74 -2.62 3.07
C MET A 63 -6.09 -3.07 1.78
N TYR A 64 -4.77 -2.93 1.71
CA TYR A 64 -3.97 -3.55 0.67
C TYR A 64 -2.73 -4.21 1.25
N ASN A 65 -2.45 -5.42 0.77
CA ASN A 65 -1.21 -6.12 0.97
C ASN A 65 -0.31 -5.88 -0.23
N PHE A 66 0.89 -5.36 -0.01
CA PHE A 66 1.89 -5.15 -1.04
C PHE A 66 3.06 -6.12 -0.88
N THR A 67 3.57 -6.57 -2.01
CA THR A 67 4.80 -7.37 -2.10
C THR A 67 5.66 -6.82 -3.22
N VAL A 68 6.95 -6.68 -2.97
CA VAL A 68 7.95 -6.34 -3.98
C VAL A 68 8.67 -7.62 -4.36
N ILE A 69 8.71 -7.91 -5.66
CA ILE A 69 9.36 -9.10 -6.20
C ILE A 69 10.56 -8.64 -7.01
N SER A 70 11.75 -9.08 -6.59
CA SER A 70 12.97 -8.94 -7.38
C SER A 70 13.06 -10.11 -8.36
N THR A 71 13.25 -9.81 -9.63
CA THR A 71 13.37 -10.79 -10.71
C THR A 71 14.72 -10.64 -11.38
N LEU A 72 15.53 -11.70 -11.27
CA LEU A 72 16.69 -11.91 -12.12
C LEU A 72 16.24 -12.76 -13.32
N PRO A 73 16.25 -12.24 -14.56
CA PRO A 73 15.78 -12.95 -15.74
C PRO A 73 16.68 -14.15 -16.07
N ALA A 74 16.14 -15.14 -16.77
CA ALA A 74 16.95 -16.27 -17.23
C ALA A 74 17.92 -15.84 -18.33
N THR A 75 19.08 -16.48 -18.37
CA THR A 75 20.04 -16.41 -19.49
C THR A 75 20.36 -17.82 -19.98
N ASN A 76 21.26 -17.95 -20.95
CA ASN A 76 21.83 -19.24 -21.34
C ASN A 76 22.72 -19.87 -20.26
N LEU A 77 23.09 -19.11 -19.21
CA LEU A 77 23.98 -19.57 -18.14
C LEU A 77 23.24 -19.93 -16.85
N TYR A 78 22.05 -19.38 -16.62
CA TYR A 78 21.29 -19.59 -15.40
C TYR A 78 19.78 -19.39 -15.59
N MET A 79 18.99 -20.07 -14.76
CA MET A 79 17.53 -19.94 -14.75
C MET A 79 17.07 -18.65 -14.05
N ALA A 80 15.87 -18.18 -14.41
CA ALA A 80 15.26 -17.03 -13.76
C ALA A 80 15.08 -17.27 -12.26
N LYS A 81 15.36 -16.25 -11.45
CA LYS A 81 15.20 -16.29 -10.00
C LYS A 81 14.31 -15.15 -9.54
N ASN A 82 13.27 -15.50 -8.78
CA ASN A 82 12.36 -14.55 -8.16
C ASN A 82 12.52 -14.61 -6.65
N VAL A 83 12.64 -13.44 -6.02
CA VAL A 83 12.66 -13.32 -4.55
C VAL A 83 11.61 -12.31 -4.14
N SER A 84 10.63 -12.76 -3.37
CA SER A 84 9.61 -11.90 -2.78
C SER A 84 10.14 -11.25 -1.51
N SER A 85 9.79 -9.99 -1.31
CA SER A 85 9.87 -9.34 0.00
C SER A 85 8.90 -9.99 0.98
N GLU A 86 9.01 -9.60 2.25
CA GLU A 86 7.89 -9.74 3.18
C GLU A 86 6.66 -8.96 2.67
N VAL A 87 5.48 -9.36 3.14
CA VAL A 87 4.23 -8.67 2.83
C VAL A 87 4.09 -7.47 3.76
N ILE A 88 3.81 -6.30 3.19
CA ILE A 88 3.43 -5.13 3.98
C ILE A 88 1.94 -4.85 3.80
N THR A 89 1.24 -4.70 4.92
CA THR A 89 -0.18 -4.36 4.95
C THR A 89 -0.35 -2.88 5.28
N ILE A 90 -1.18 -2.18 4.50
CA ILE A 90 -1.50 -0.78 4.74
C ILE A 90 -2.94 -0.45 4.35
N TRP A 91 -3.56 0.47 5.09
CA TRP A 91 -4.87 1.03 4.79
C TRP A 91 -4.73 2.35 4.03
N THR A 92 -5.50 2.53 2.96
CA THR A 92 -5.71 3.88 2.40
C THR A 92 -6.58 4.71 3.32
N LYS A 93 -6.37 6.03 3.33
CA LYS A 93 -7.19 6.96 4.10
C LYS A 93 -8.61 7.02 3.52
N SER A 94 -9.62 7.09 4.37
CA SER A 94 -10.99 7.29 3.90
C SER A 94 -11.22 8.73 3.40
N VAL A 95 -12.09 8.90 2.40
CA VAL A 95 -12.58 10.20 1.90
C VAL A 95 -14.03 10.49 2.29
N HIS A 96 -14.71 9.50 2.89
CA HIS A 96 -16.12 9.60 3.24
C HIS A 96 -16.32 9.37 4.73
N GLY A 97 -17.20 10.19 5.31
CA GLY A 97 -17.57 10.18 6.71
C GLY A 97 -18.39 11.43 6.98
N MET A 98 -19.30 11.38 7.94
CA MET A 98 -20.02 12.59 8.34
C MET A 98 -19.05 13.55 9.02
N ALA A 99 -19.17 14.86 8.75
CA ALA A 99 -18.37 15.86 9.43
C ALA A 99 -18.58 15.76 10.95
N CYS A 100 -17.51 15.93 11.72
CA CYS A 100 -17.56 15.83 13.18
C CYS A 100 -16.75 16.95 13.84
N SER A 101 -17.25 17.44 14.98
CA SER A 101 -16.60 18.51 15.75
C SER A 101 -16.19 18.09 17.17
N THR A 102 -16.86 17.08 17.75
CA THR A 102 -16.74 16.73 19.19
C THR A 102 -16.95 15.24 19.47
N ASP A 103 -16.38 14.34 18.65
CA ASP A 103 -16.42 12.87 18.83
C ASP A 103 -17.80 12.19 18.81
N THR A 104 -18.87 12.87 18.38
CA THR A 104 -20.21 12.28 18.19
C THR A 104 -20.29 11.50 16.88
N CYS A 105 -19.42 10.51 16.74
CA CYS A 105 -19.47 9.55 15.65
C CYS A 105 -20.36 8.37 16.01
N ALA A 106 -20.93 7.71 14.99
CA ALA A 106 -21.63 6.45 15.23
C ALA A 106 -20.65 5.41 15.80
N THR A 107 -21.19 4.36 16.42
CA THR A 107 -20.41 3.27 17.01
C THR A 107 -19.34 2.77 16.02
N ASP A 108 -18.13 2.53 16.54
CA ASP A 108 -16.94 2.07 15.81
C ASP A 108 -16.29 3.10 14.87
N LEU A 109 -16.74 4.36 14.87
CA LEU A 109 -16.10 5.47 14.15
C LEU A 109 -15.41 6.44 15.11
N SER A 110 -14.34 7.06 14.65
CA SER A 110 -13.55 8.08 15.36
C SER A 110 -13.51 9.38 14.56
N CYS A 111 -13.47 10.53 15.25
CA CYS A 111 -13.40 11.84 14.60
C CYS A 111 -11.97 12.18 14.17
N LEU A 112 -11.59 11.73 12.98
CA LEU A 112 -10.24 11.85 12.42
C LEU A 112 -10.16 12.97 11.39
N GLN A 113 -8.97 13.58 11.25
CA GLN A 113 -8.73 14.59 10.23
C GLN A 113 -8.51 13.94 8.86
N ALA A 114 -9.35 14.28 7.90
CA ALA A 114 -9.23 13.93 6.49
C ALA A 114 -8.15 14.77 5.80
N LEU A 115 -7.75 14.36 4.59
CA LEU A 115 -6.68 15.01 3.83
C LEU A 115 -7.00 16.44 3.38
N ASP A 116 -8.28 16.80 3.28
CA ASP A 116 -8.73 18.15 2.98
C ASP A 116 -8.81 19.06 4.22
N GLY A 117 -8.33 18.56 5.37
CA GLY A 117 -8.31 19.27 6.64
C GLY A 117 -9.62 19.19 7.44
N ARG A 118 -10.71 18.66 6.87
CA ARG A 118 -11.98 18.47 7.60
C ARG A 118 -11.85 17.31 8.57
N ARG A 119 -12.55 17.38 9.70
CA ARG A 119 -12.70 16.24 10.61
C ARG A 119 -13.94 15.45 10.23
N LEU A 120 -13.76 14.16 9.96
CA LEU A 120 -14.81 13.24 9.53
C LEU A 120 -14.87 12.05 10.50
N CYS A 121 -16.06 11.48 10.67
CA CYS A 121 -16.23 10.20 11.34
C CYS A 121 -15.73 9.07 10.44
N LEU A 122 -14.53 8.59 10.73
CA LEU A 122 -13.81 7.57 9.96
C LEU A 122 -13.53 6.35 10.84
N CYS A 123 -13.27 5.19 10.23
CA CYS A 123 -12.72 4.06 10.99
C CYS A 123 -11.35 4.42 11.56
N SER A 124 -10.95 3.75 12.64
CA SER A 124 -9.60 3.88 13.18
C SER A 124 -8.55 3.50 12.12
N ASN A 125 -7.29 3.90 12.32
CA ASN A 125 -6.19 3.57 11.40
C ASN A 125 -5.92 2.06 11.26
N THR A 126 -6.62 1.22 12.04
CA THR A 126 -6.50 -0.24 12.06
C THR A 126 -7.76 -0.93 11.54
N SER A 127 -8.70 -0.20 10.91
CA SER A 127 -9.97 -0.76 10.45
C SER A 127 -10.48 -0.07 9.17
N PHE A 128 -11.28 -0.77 8.36
CA PHE A 128 -11.97 -0.21 7.19
C PHE A 128 -13.46 -0.13 7.33
N TYR A 129 -14.03 0.85 6.64
CA TYR A 129 -15.47 0.93 6.46
C TYR A 129 -15.92 -0.06 5.39
N PHE A 130 -16.56 -1.15 5.80
CA PHE A 130 -17.15 -2.09 4.87
C PHE A 130 -18.56 -1.63 4.48
N THR A 131 -18.72 -1.15 3.25
CA THR A 131 -19.98 -0.55 2.77
C THR A 131 -21.17 -1.50 2.84
N SER A 132 -20.94 -2.80 2.64
CA SER A 132 -22.00 -3.80 2.64
C SER A 132 -22.56 -4.05 4.05
N SER A 133 -21.73 -4.01 5.09
CA SER A 133 -22.17 -4.16 6.49
C SER A 133 -22.38 -2.82 7.21
N LYS A 134 -21.96 -1.70 6.61
CA LYS A 134 -21.93 -0.37 7.22
C LYS A 134 -21.15 -0.32 8.55
N ALA A 135 -20.12 -1.15 8.69
CA ALA A 135 -19.34 -1.27 9.92
C ALA A 135 -17.83 -1.09 9.67
N CYS A 136 -17.10 -0.70 10.72
CA CYS A 136 -15.65 -0.75 10.71
C CYS A 136 -15.19 -2.17 11.01
N LEU A 137 -14.50 -2.79 10.06
CA LEU A 137 -13.95 -4.14 10.19
C LEU A 137 -12.42 -4.07 10.36
N PRO A 138 -11.81 -5.00 11.13
CA PRO A 138 -10.36 -5.08 11.29
C PRO A 138 -9.59 -5.31 9.99
#